data_AF-A0A3N0CQR3-F1
#
_entry.id   AF-A0A3N0CQR3-F1
#
_cell.length_a   1.000
_cell.length_b   1.000
_cell.length_c   1.000
_cell.angle_alpha   90.00
_cell.angle_beta   90.00
_cell.angle_gamma   90.00
#
_symmetry.space_group_name_H-M   'P 1'
#
loop_
_entity.id
_entity.type
_entity.pdbx_description
1 polymer ?
#
loop_
_entity_poly.entity_id
_entity_poly.type
_entity_poly.pdbx_seq_one_letter_code
_entity_poly.pdbx_strand_id
1 'polypeptide(L)' 'MTHGETPVCSAKGCQAAATWDLQWNNPKLHTPERRKIWLACEEHRQSLSDFLGARGFLRDVVAHED' A
#
# COMPACT_ATOMS: atom_id res chain seq x y z
N MET A 1 20.62 -7.76 -13.63
CA MET A 1 19.56 -8.75 -13.44
C MET A 1 18.29 -7.95 -13.27
N THR A 2 17.46 -7.94 -14.30
CA THR A 2 16.24 -7.12 -14.38
C THR A 2 15.25 -7.60 -13.32
N HIS A 3 14.87 -6.75 -12.38
CA HIS A 3 13.71 -6.99 -11.50
C HIS A 3 12.47 -6.94 -12.39
N GLY A 4 12.12 -8.07 -12.99
CA GLY A 4 11.06 -8.22 -14.00
C GLY A 4 9.81 -8.86 -13.42
N GLU A 5 9.47 -8.55 -12.18
CA GLU A 5 8.23 -9.01 -11.55
C GLU A 5 7.27 -7.83 -11.43
N THR A 6 6.11 -7.95 -12.07
CA THR A 6 5.04 -6.96 -11.96
C THR A 6 4.64 -6.83 -10.49
N PRO A 7 4.62 -5.61 -9.92
CA PRO A 7 4.28 -5.38 -8.52
C PRO A 7 2.90 -5.95 -8.21
N VAL A 8 2.78 -6.71 -7.11
CA VAL A 8 1.57 -7.46 -6.77
C VAL A 8 0.83 -6.80 -5.60
N CYS A 9 -0.51 -6.80 -5.69
CA CYS A 9 -1.37 -6.30 -4.63
C CYS A 9 -1.10 -7.00 -3.28
N SER A 10 -1.04 -6.20 -2.20
CA SER A 10 -0.83 -6.66 -0.83
C SER A 10 -2.09 -7.27 -0.17
N ALA A 11 -3.25 -7.21 -0.84
CA ALA A 11 -4.45 -7.87 -0.35
C ALA A 11 -4.23 -9.38 -0.28
N LYS A 12 -4.62 -10.00 0.84
CA LYS A 12 -4.38 -11.42 1.07
C LYS A 12 -4.97 -12.28 -0.04
N GLY A 13 -4.13 -13.04 -0.73
CA GLY A 13 -4.54 -13.93 -1.81
C GLY A 13 -4.81 -13.24 -3.16
N CYS A 14 -4.62 -11.92 -3.25
CA CYS A 14 -4.68 -11.22 -4.52
C CYS A 14 -3.36 -11.38 -5.28
N GLN A 15 -3.45 -11.62 -6.59
CA GLN A 15 -2.31 -11.68 -7.50
C GLN A 15 -2.38 -10.63 -8.62
N ALA A 16 -3.34 -9.69 -8.54
CA ALA A 16 -3.48 -8.63 -9.52
C ALA A 16 -2.30 -7.65 -9.44
N ALA A 17 -1.96 -7.06 -10.59
CA ALA A 17 -0.97 -6.00 -10.68
C ALA A 17 -1.39 -4.81 -9.80
N ALA A 18 -0.43 -4.29 -9.03
CA ALA A 18 -0.64 -3.11 -8.23
C ALA A 18 -0.39 -1.84 -9.05
N THR A 19 -1.28 -0.89 -8.90
CA THR A 19 -1.25 0.43 -9.56
C THR A 19 -1.24 1.57 -8.55
N TRP A 20 -1.29 1.25 -7.24
CA TRP A 20 -1.33 2.23 -6.15
C TRP A 20 -0.39 1.87 -5.02
N ASP A 21 0.23 2.92 -4.46
CA ASP A 21 0.97 2.90 -3.21
C ASP A 21 0.13 3.49 -2.09
N LEU A 22 -0.22 2.66 -1.11
CA LEU A 22 -0.83 3.12 0.12
C LEU A 22 0.28 3.35 1.13
N GLN A 23 0.65 4.61 1.30
CA GLN A 23 1.67 5.02 2.27
C GLN A 23 1.05 5.09 3.66
N TRP A 24 1.65 4.41 4.64
CA TRP A 24 1.11 4.33 5.99
C TRP A 24 2.17 4.40 7.08
N ASN A 25 1.74 4.79 8.27
CA ASN A 25 2.55 4.85 9.48
C ASN A 25 1.73 4.39 10.69
N ASN A 26 2.29 3.47 11.49
CA ASN A 26 1.76 3.16 12.82
C ASN A 26 2.61 3.91 13.87
N PRO A 27 2.11 5.01 14.46
CA PRO A 27 2.90 5.85 15.36
C PRO A 27 3.28 5.16 16.66
N LYS A 28 2.66 4.02 17.00
CA LYS A 28 3.06 3.20 18.16
C LYS A 28 4.35 2.43 17.92
N LEU A 29 4.75 2.22 16.66
CA LEU A 29 5.88 1.37 16.26
C LEU A 29 6.92 2.10 15.40
N HIS A 30 6.58 3.24 14.82
CA HIS A 30 7.38 3.91 13.80
C HIS A 30 7.57 5.39 14.16
N THR A 31 8.72 5.94 13.79
CA THR A 31 8.93 7.40 13.86
C THR A 31 7.94 8.12 12.96
N PRO A 32 7.57 9.39 13.27
CA PRO A 32 6.60 10.15 12.49
C PRO A 32 6.96 10.32 11.01
N GLU A 33 8.24 10.28 10.65
CA GLU A 33 8.73 10.41 9.27
C GLU A 33 8.69 9.10 8.48
N ARG A 34 8.74 7.95 9.15
CA ARG A 34 8.79 6.65 8.46
C ARG A 34 7.48 6.39 7.71
N ARG A 35 7.55 5.99 6.45
CA ARG A 35 6.41 5.50 5.67
C ARG A 35 6.68 4.06 5.25
N LYS A 36 5.69 3.21 5.46
CA LYS A 36 5.63 1.89 4.83
C LYS A 36 4.67 1.96 3.65
N ILE A 37 4.84 1.08 2.68
CA ILE A 37 4.01 1.00 1.49
C ILE A 37 3.29 -0.34 1.50
N TRP A 38 1.98 -0.31 1.25
CA TRP A 38 1.21 -1.46 0.78
C TRP A 38 0.80 -1.20 -0.66
N LEU A 39 1.07 -2.17 -1.52
CA LEU A 39 0.71 -2.14 -2.93
C LEU A 39 -0.77 -2.51 -3.09
N ALA A 40 -1.51 -1.82 -3.96
CA ALA A 40 -2.90 -2.15 -4.25
C ALA A 40 -3.23 -2.11 -5.74
N CYS A 41 -4.04 -3.07 -6.19
CA CYS A 41 -4.75 -2.97 -7.47
C CYS A 41 -5.98 -2.07 -7.32
N GLU A 42 -6.59 -1.69 -8.44
CA GLU A 42 -7.83 -0.89 -8.48
C GLU A 42 -8.93 -1.44 -7.55
N GLU A 43 -9.15 -2.76 -7.58
CA GLU A 43 -10.22 -3.42 -6.82
C GLU A 43 -10.02 -3.33 -5.29
N HIS A 44 -8.77 -3.39 -4.84
CA HIS A 44 -8.45 -3.47 -3.41
C HIS A 44 -7.99 -2.15 -2.79
N ARG A 45 -7.74 -1.12 -3.61
CA ARG A 45 -7.30 0.21 -3.15
C ARG A 45 -8.21 0.74 -2.04
N GLN A 46 -9.53 0.72 -2.24
CA GLN A 46 -10.48 1.29 -1.28
C GLN A 46 -10.48 0.49 0.03
N SER A 47 -10.66 -0.82 -0.04
CA SER A 47 -10.71 -1.70 1.15
C SER A 47 -9.45 -1.61 2.02
N LEU A 48 -8.26 -1.56 1.39
CA LEU A 48 -7.00 -1.39 2.12
C LEU A 48 -6.85 0.02 2.72
N SER A 49 -7.28 1.05 1.98
CA SER A 49 -7.30 2.43 2.46
C SER A 49 -8.21 2.58 3.67
N ASP A 50 -9.42 2.00 3.64
CA ASP A 50 -10.38 2.02 4.74
C ASP A 50 -9.82 1.31 5.98
N PHE A 51 -9.16 0.16 5.80
CA PHE A 51 -8.50 -0.56 6.88
C PHE A 51 -7.44 0.30 7.59
N LEU A 52 -6.60 0.99 6.81
CA LEU A 52 -5.55 1.86 7.35
C LEU A 52 -6.13 3.15 7.93
N GLY A 53 -7.16 3.72 7.30
CA GLY A 53 -7.85 4.94 7.70
C GLY A 53 -8.59 4.78 9.03
N ALA A 54 -9.33 3.69 9.21
CA ALA A 54 -10.03 3.38 10.46
C ALA A 54 -9.08 3.26 11.68
N ARG A 55 -7.80 3.00 11.45
CA ARG A 55 -6.76 2.92 12.48
C ARG A 55 -5.92 4.19 12.61
N GLY A 56 -6.20 5.21 11.77
CA GLY A 56 -5.41 6.43 11.70
C GLY A 56 -3.99 6.22 11.18
N PHE A 57 -3.75 5.17 10.38
CA PHE A 57 -2.43 4.83 9.85
C PHE A 57 -2.20 5.35 8.43
N LEU A 58 -3.27 5.48 7.62
CA LEU A 58 -3.16 5.91 6.22
C LEU A 58 -2.60 7.33 6.14
N ARG A 59 -1.52 7.54 5.38
CA ARG A 59 -0.88 8.85 5.20
C ARG A 59 -1.11 9.41 3.81
N ASP A 60 -0.97 8.58 2.79
CA ASP A 60 -1.20 8.98 1.40
C ASP A 60 -1.61 7.77 0.53
N VAL A 61 -2.21 8.06 -0.61
CA VAL A 61 -2.54 7.09 -1.65
C VAL A 61 -2.15 7.69 -3.00
N VAL A 62 -1.04 7.21 -3.55
CA VAL A 62 -0.46 7.71 -4.80
C VAL A 62 -0.43 6.62 -5.85
N ALA A 63 -0.35 6.99 -7.13
CA ALA A 63 -0.12 6.02 -8.20
C ALA A 63 1.23 5.33 -7.96
N HIS A 64 1.27 4.01 -8.17
CA HIS A 64 2.51 3.26 -8.14
C HIS A 64 3.28 3.54 -9.43
N GLU A 65 4.51 4.03 -9.29
CA GLU A 65 5.43 4.21 -10.41
C GLU A 65 6.40 3.01 -10.43
N ASP A 66 6.50 2.33 -11.58
CA ASP A 66 7.35 1.14 -11.82
C ASP A 66 8.85 1.42 -11.63
#